data_AF-A0A8D5ZM00-F1
#
_entry.id   AF-A0A8D5ZM00-F1
#
_cell.length_a   1.000
_cell.length_b   1.000
_cell.length_c   1.000
_cell.angle_alpha   90.00
_cell.angle_beta   90.00
_cell.angle_gamma   90.00
#
_symmetry.space_group_name_H-M   'P 1'
#
loop_
_entity.id
_entity.type
_entity.pdbx_description
1 polymer ?
#
loop_
_entity_poly.entity_id
_entity_poly.type
_entity_poly.pdbx_seq_one_letter_code
_entity_poly.pdbx_strand_id
1 'polypeptide(L)' 'MYYVIRDSEKYPPSILKEDDYFQWYNPMKKDHRVEFRGSMNECYDYILTRYPNTRM' A
#
# COMPACT_ATOMS: atom_id res chain seq x y z
N MET A 1 3.28 -3.95 11.77
CA MET A 1 3.83 -3.97 10.39
C MET A 1 3.14 -2.87 9.56
N TYR A 2 3.66 -2.50 8.39
CA TYR A 2 2.98 -1.65 7.39
C TYR A 2 2.85 -2.38 6.05
N TYR A 3 1.83 -2.02 5.29
CA TYR A 3 1.49 -2.59 4.00
C TYR A 3 1.39 -1.50 2.95
N VAL A 4 1.98 -1.73 1.79
CA VAL A 4 1.76 -0.92 0.58
C VAL A 4 0.67 -1.60 -0.22
N ILE A 5 -0.43 -0.90 -0.43
CA ILE A 5 -1.65 -1.42 -1.04
C ILE A 5 -1.98 -0.59 -2.27
N ARG A 6 -2.33 -1.29 -3.34
CA ARG A 6 -2.77 -0.71 -4.60
C ARG A 6 -4.24 -1.03 -4.81
N ASP A 7 -5.08 -0.02 -4.62
CA ASP A 7 -6.54 -0.12 -4.79
C ASP A 7 -6.97 0.06 -6.25
N SER A 8 -6.15 0.75 -7.05
CA SER A 8 -6.44 0.95 -8.46
C SER A 8 -5.14 1.15 -9.24
N GLU A 9 -5.14 0.76 -10.50
CA GLU A 9 -4.01 1.07 -11.38
C GLU A 9 -3.89 2.57 -11.68
N LYS A 10 -4.98 3.32 -11.48
CA LYS A 10 -5.07 4.77 -11.78
C LYS A 10 -4.59 5.67 -10.64
N TYR A 11 -4.53 5.16 -9.42
CA TYR A 11 -4.18 5.93 -8.23
C TYR A 11 -2.85 5.46 -7.64
N PRO A 12 -2.10 6.34 -6.96
CA PRO A 12 -0.90 5.93 -6.26
C PRO A 12 -1.22 4.92 -5.16
N PRO A 13 -0.26 4.04 -4.81
CA PRO A 13 -0.46 3.09 -3.71
C PRO A 13 -0.53 3.81 -2.37
N SER A 14 -1.31 3.25 -1.46
CA SER A 14 -1.48 3.71 -0.08
C SER A 14 -0.60 2.90 0.88
N ILE A 15 -0.04 3.55 1.91
CA ILE A 15 0.61 2.85 3.02
C ILE A 15 -0.39 2.76 4.18
N LEU A 16 -0.73 1.54 4.59
CA LEU A 16 -1.56 1.30 5.77
C LEU A 16 -0.76 0.58 6.86
N LYS A 17 -1.05 0.92 8.11
CA LYS A 17 -0.60 0.09 9.24
C LYS A 17 -1.38 -1.22 9.23
N GLU A 18 -0.77 -2.28 9.73
CA GLU A 18 -1.36 -3.62 9.82
C GLU A 18 -2.76 -3.65 10.47
N ASP A 19 -2.93 -2.96 11.59
CA ASP A 19 -4.23 -2.89 12.27
C ASP A 19 -5.31 -2.25 11.39
N ASP A 20 -4.96 -1.14 10.73
CA ASP A 20 -5.87 -0.41 9.84
C ASP A 20 -6.18 -1.22 8.57
N TYR A 21 -5.18 -1.93 8.04
CA TYR A 21 -5.34 -2.81 6.90
C TYR A 21 -6.35 -3.91 7.21
N PHE A 22 -6.27 -4.57 8.37
CA PHE A 22 -7.22 -5.63 8.71
C PHE A 22 -8.64 -5.13 8.97
N GLN A 23 -8.80 -3.88 9.43
CA GLN A 23 -10.12 -3.26 9.58
C GLN A 23 -10.73 -2.88 8.22
N TRP A 24 -9.90 -2.43 7.28
CA TRP A 24 -10.32 -2.04 5.94
C TRP A 24 -10.48 -3.24 4.99
N TYR A 25 -9.66 -4.28 5.17
CA TYR A 25 -9.61 -5.47 4.32
C TYR A 25 -10.94 -6.22 4.33
N ASN A 26 -11.55 -6.32 3.15
CA ASN A 26 -12.74 -7.13 2.95
C ASN A 26 -12.42 -8.32 2.04
N PRO A 27 -12.39 -9.56 2.56
CA PRO A 27 -12.04 -10.75 1.77
C PRO A 27 -13.02 -11.04 0.62
N MET A 28 -14.24 -10.48 0.66
CA MET A 28 -15.22 -10.62 -0.41
C MET A 28 -15.00 -9.63 -1.55
N LYS A 29 -14.23 -8.56 -1.33
CA LYS A 29 -13.89 -7.56 -2.34
C LYS A 29 -12.43 -7.76 -2.78
N LYS A 30 -12.23 -8.08 -4.06
CA LYS A 30 -10.91 -8.19 -4.70
C LYS A 30 -10.54 -6.88 -5.40
N ASP A 31 -10.77 -5.76 -4.74
CA ASP A 31 -10.56 -4.42 -5.29
C ASP A 31 -9.16 -3.88 -5.05
N HIS A 32 -8.32 -4.59 -4.31
CA HIS A 32 -6.97 -4.13 -3.99
C HIS A 32 -5.94 -5.25 -3.99
N ARG A 33 -4.67 -4.84 -4.04
CA ARG A 33 -3.52 -5.75 -4.01
C ARG A 33 -2.46 -5.23 -3.06
N VAL A 34 -1.98 -6.09 -2.16
CA VAL A 34 -0.78 -5.83 -1.37
C VAL A 34 0.44 -5.99 -2.27
N GLU A 35 1.26 -4.95 -2.38
CA GLU A 35 2.49 -4.95 -3.19
C GLU A 35 3.74 -5.16 -2.34
N PHE A 36 3.75 -4.65 -1.11
CA PHE A 36 4.89 -4.75 -0.19
C PHE A 36 4.43 -4.75 1.27
N ARG A 37 5.24 -5.34 2.16
CA ARG A 37 5.05 -5.29 3.61
C ARG A 37 6.39 -5.08 4.31
N GLY A 38 6.43 -4.25 5.34
CA GLY A 38 7.66 -3.97 6.07
C GLY A 38 7.48 -2.95 7.19
N SER A 39 8.58 -2.33 7.59
CA SER A 39 8.55 -1.12 8.41
C SER A 39 8.07 0.08 7.59
N MET A 40 7.66 1.14 8.29
CA MET A 40 7.17 2.37 7.65
C MET A 40 8.18 2.94 6.66
N ASN A 41 9.46 3.01 7.05
CA ASN A 41 10.54 3.54 6.20
C ASN A 41 10.74 2.68 4.96
N GLU A 42 10.76 1.35 5.10
CA GLU A 42 10.88 0.43 3.95
C GLU A 42 9.70 0.56 2.98
N CYS A 43 8.48 0.82 3.48
CA CYS A 43 7.32 1.08 2.64
C CYS A 43 7.45 2.41 1.85
N TYR A 44 7.97 3.47 2.47
CA TYR A 44 8.25 4.72 1.77
C TYR A 44 9.36 4.54 0.72
N ASP A 45 10.45 3.87 1.08
CA ASP A 45 11.55 3.57 0.16
C ASP A 45 11.05 2.76 -1.05
N TYR A 46 10.17 1.78 -0.82
CA TYR A 46 9.51 1.01 -1.86
C TYR A 46 8.70 1.91 -2.81
N ILE A 47 7.86 2.80 -2.28
CA ILE A 47 7.04 3.70 -3.11
C ILE A 47 7.91 4.65 -3.92
N LEU A 48 8.93 5.27 -3.31
CA LEU A 48 9.83 6.19 -4.00
C LEU A 48 10.60 5.51 -5.13
N THR A 49 11.01 4.26 -4.92
CA THR A 49 11.75 3.48 -5.92
C THR A 49 10.84 2.99 -7.05
N ARG A 50 9.62 2.52 -6.72
CA ARG A 50 8.69 1.86 -7.64
C ARG A 50 7.81 2.87 -8.40
N TYR A 51 7.53 4.02 -7.78
CA TYR A 51 6.63 5.06 -8.27
C TYR A 51 7.27 6.46 -8.19
N PRO A 52 8.36 6.71 -8.94
CA PRO A 52 9.12 7.97 -8.86
C PRO A 52 8.34 9.20 -9.35
N ASN A 53 7.24 9.00 -10.09
CA ASN A 53 6.37 10.09 -10.58
C ASN A 53 5.21 10.40 -9.64
N THR A 54 5.06 9.66 -8.53
CA THR A 54 4.13 10.02 -7.48
C THR A 54 4.76 11.14 -6.66
N ARG A 55 4.76 12.36 -7.21
CA ARG A 55 4.99 13.56 -6.42
C ARG A 55 3.85 13.63 -5.40
N MET A 56 4.15 13.31 -4.15
CA MET A 56 3.30 13.63 -3.00
C MET A 56 3.06 15.14 -2.92
#